data_AF-A0A4Q7YPI6-F1
#
_entry.id   AF-A0A4Q7YPI6-F1
#
_cell.length_a   1.000
_cell.length_b   1.000
_cell.length_c   1.000
_cell.angle_alpha   90.00
_cell.angle_beta   90.00
_cell.angle_gamma   90.00
#
_symmetry.space_group_name_H-M   'P 1'
#
loop_
_entity.id
_entity.type
_entity.pdbx_description
1 polymer ?
#
loop_
_entity_poly.entity_id
_entity_poly.type
_entity_poly.pdbx_seq_one_letter_code
_entity_poly.pdbx_strand_id
1 'polypeptide(L)'
;MDLILHWCYEHGQALFNGLITIATLQIPGDRIRAKDNQQMKSLVFLFALCTSTAFAQPEHRVSLQLGSATVWLGMDRVAAKQTIEASGMIFNSHDSDGQVTAVDVLAKRLFTLEFEKNKLVYADRNWLHESDGLPSVMDALTSLIDRGATTCEISHAPLSSPDTKMNRIFVDCGDRGMLLSYGSVNGMTNNTVAERIGHFR
;
A
#
# COMPACT_ATOMS: atom_id res chain seq x y z
N MET A 1 20.82 15.54 19.22
CA MET A 1 19.81 15.11 18.23
C MET A 1 19.03 13.99 18.90
N ASP A 2 18.41 14.28 20.04
CA ASP A 2 18.14 13.27 21.08
C ASP A 2 16.93 13.66 21.93
N LEU A 3 15.70 13.42 21.45
CA LEU A 3 14.51 13.39 22.32
C LEU A 3 13.24 12.83 21.65
N ILE A 4 13.22 12.56 20.35
CA ILE A 4 12.02 11.99 19.68
C ILE A 4 12.04 10.45 19.65
N LEU A 5 13.22 9.82 19.76
CA LEU A 5 13.34 8.35 19.84
C LEU A 5 12.85 7.77 21.18
N HIS A 6 12.66 8.59 22.21
CA HIS A 6 12.17 8.12 23.51
C HIS A 6 10.63 7.99 23.55
N TRP A 7 9.90 8.61 22.62
CA TRP A 7 8.43 8.64 22.66
C TRP A 7 7.76 7.46 21.97
N CYS A 8 8.47 6.73 21.10
CA CYS A 8 7.93 5.51 20.46
C CYS A 8 8.22 4.21 21.23
N TYR A 9 9.01 4.24 22.31
CA TYR A 9 9.34 3.04 23.09
C TYR A 9 8.33 2.74 24.22
N GLU A 10 7.59 3.75 24.69
CA GLU A 10 6.74 3.60 25.89
C GLU A 10 5.27 3.23 25.64
N HIS A 11 4.77 3.15 24.40
CA HIS A 11 3.34 2.88 24.13
C HIS A 11 3.06 1.67 23.21
N GLY A 12 4.07 0.81 23.00
CA GLY A 12 3.98 -0.34 22.08
C GLY A 12 3.96 -1.73 22.72
N GLN A 13 3.61 -1.88 24.00
CA GLN A 13 3.57 -3.19 24.68
C GLN A 13 2.27 -3.49 25.46
N ALA A 14 1.18 -2.81 25.15
CA ALA A 14 -0.15 -3.18 25.64
C ALA A 14 -1.01 -3.60 24.46
N LEU A 15 -0.87 -4.85 24.00
CA LEU A 15 -1.88 -5.66 23.27
C LEU A 15 -1.25 -6.98 22.77
N PHE A 16 -0.72 -7.80 23.68
CA PHE A 16 -0.48 -9.22 23.43
C PHE A 16 -0.82 -10.03 24.69
N ASN A 17 -2.02 -9.81 25.21
CA ASN A 17 -2.69 -10.73 26.14
C ASN A 17 -3.63 -11.61 25.31
N GLY A 18 -3.10 -12.72 24.80
CA GLY A 18 -3.85 -13.77 24.11
C GLY A 18 -3.29 -15.12 24.50
N LEU A 19 -3.99 -15.78 25.44
CA LEU A 19 -3.65 -17.00 26.15
C LEU A 19 -2.99 -18.11 25.30
N ILE A 20 -1.79 -18.53 25.72
CA ILE A 20 -1.33 -19.92 25.54
C ILE A 20 -1.56 -20.63 26.87
N THR A 21 -2.65 -21.38 26.94
CA THR A 21 -2.94 -22.31 28.02
C THR A 21 -2.12 -23.57 27.79
N ILE A 22 -1.02 -23.76 28.54
CA ILE A 22 -0.35 -25.06 28.67
C ILE A 22 -0.45 -25.48 30.14
N ALA A 23 -1.06 -26.65 30.32
CA ALA A 23 -1.36 -27.28 31.59
C ALA A 23 -0.09 -27.62 32.39
N THR A 24 -0.09 -27.30 33.68
CA THR A 24 0.79 -27.93 34.67
C THR A 24 -0.05 -28.86 35.54
N LEU A 25 0.15 -30.16 35.31
CA LEU A 25 -0.34 -31.28 36.12
C LEU A 25 0.38 -31.27 37.48
N GLN A 26 -0.38 -31.29 38.57
CA GLN A 26 0.12 -31.38 39.94
C GLN A 26 0.18 -32.85 40.37
N ILE A 27 1.38 -33.37 40.66
CA ILE A 27 1.57 -34.68 41.31
C ILE A 27 2.37 -34.45 42.60
N PRO A 28 1.81 -34.75 43.79
CA PRO A 28 2.51 -34.57 45.05
C PRO A 28 3.39 -35.78 45.40
N GLY A 29 4.64 -35.45 45.72
CA GLY A 29 5.44 -36.00 46.82
C GLY A 29 5.48 -37.51 47.05
N ASP A 30 6.62 -38.12 46.70
CA ASP A 30 7.13 -39.24 47.47
C ASP A 30 8.65 -39.19 47.66
N ARG A 31 9.06 -39.46 48.90
CA ARG A 31 10.45 -39.49 49.39
C ARG A 31 11.25 -40.58 48.68
N ILE A 32 12.34 -40.21 48.00
CA ILE A 32 13.44 -41.16 47.75
C ILE A 32 14.78 -40.54 48.12
N ARG A 33 15.49 -41.28 48.97
CA ARG A 33 16.83 -41.07 49.51
C ARG A 33 17.87 -41.52 48.47
N ALA A 34 18.82 -40.66 48.10
CA ALA A 34 20.08 -40.99 47.41
C ALA A 34 21.13 -39.99 47.93
N LYS A 35 22.11 -40.39 48.76
CA LYS A 35 23.39 -41.10 48.49
C LYS A 35 24.28 -40.38 47.46
N ASP A 36 25.51 -40.13 47.92
CA ASP A 36 26.57 -39.24 47.45
C ASP A 36 26.98 -39.30 45.96
N ASN A 37 27.72 -38.24 45.61
CA ASN A 37 28.81 -38.14 44.63
C ASN A 37 28.55 -37.45 43.27
N GLN A 38 29.01 -36.19 43.22
CA GLN A 38 30.21 -35.78 42.47
C GLN A 38 30.14 -35.63 40.94
N GLN A 39 30.56 -34.44 40.49
CA GLN A 39 31.08 -34.03 39.17
C GLN A 39 30.12 -33.40 38.14
N MET A 40 30.05 -32.07 38.27
CA MET A 40 30.08 -31.04 37.22
C MET A 40 30.60 -31.47 35.83
N LYS A 41 29.72 -31.53 34.82
CA LYS A 41 29.98 -31.29 33.37
C LYS A 41 28.67 -30.80 32.74
N SER A 42 28.45 -29.49 32.64
CA SER A 42 28.76 -28.65 31.48
C SER A 42 28.25 -29.22 30.15
N LEU A 43 27.11 -28.70 29.67
CA LEU A 43 26.82 -28.31 28.27
C LEU A 43 25.34 -27.94 28.14
N VAL A 44 25.03 -26.69 28.50
CA VAL A 44 23.77 -26.03 28.13
C VAL A 44 23.87 -25.67 26.65
N PHE A 45 23.22 -26.46 25.80
CA PHE A 45 23.00 -26.13 24.38
C PHE A 45 21.96 -25.01 24.30
N LEU A 46 22.40 -23.76 24.44
CA LEU A 46 21.62 -22.58 24.08
C LEU A 46 21.59 -22.48 22.55
N PHE A 47 20.52 -23.02 21.94
CA PHE A 47 20.10 -22.65 20.59
C PHE A 47 19.66 -21.19 20.62
N ALA A 48 20.63 -20.27 20.57
CA ALA A 48 20.39 -18.89 20.22
C ALA A 48 20.08 -18.83 18.72
N LEU A 49 18.83 -19.16 18.36
CA LEU A 49 18.25 -18.74 17.09
C LEU A 49 18.17 -17.22 17.13
N CYS A 50 19.27 -16.57 16.75
CA CYS A 50 19.25 -15.21 16.26
C CYS A 50 18.37 -15.21 15.03
N THR A 51 17.05 -15.05 15.21
CA THR A 51 16.17 -14.60 14.14
C THR A 51 16.65 -13.20 13.80
N SER A 52 17.56 -13.14 12.83
CA SER A 52 17.91 -11.91 12.15
C SER A 52 16.60 -11.41 11.55
N THR A 53 15.93 -10.49 12.24
CA THR A 53 14.99 -9.60 11.58
C THR A 53 15.84 -8.74 10.67
N ALA A 54 16.13 -9.27 9.48
CA ALA A 54 16.47 -8.46 8.34
C ALA A 54 15.28 -7.52 8.17
N PHE A 55 15.34 -6.35 8.80
CA PHE A 55 14.60 -5.20 8.36
C PHE A 55 15.07 -4.95 6.94
N ALA A 56 14.42 -5.59 5.97
CA ALA A 56 14.46 -5.14 4.61
C ALA A 56 14.10 -3.66 4.70
N GLN A 57 15.08 -2.80 4.42
CA GLN A 57 14.81 -1.37 4.28
C GLN A 57 13.62 -1.26 3.33
N PRO A 58 12.66 -0.35 3.59
CA PRO A 58 11.63 -0.10 2.62
C PRO A 58 12.35 0.32 1.34
N GLU A 59 12.46 -0.60 0.38
CA GLU A 59 12.79 -0.25 -0.98
C GLU A 59 11.93 0.97 -1.30
N HIS A 60 12.54 1.98 -1.91
CA HIS A 60 11.90 3.23 -2.31
C HIS A 60 10.84 2.93 -3.39
N ARG A 61 9.76 2.25 -2.99
CA ARG A 61 8.70 1.75 -3.86
C ARG A 61 7.69 2.85 -3.99
N VAL A 62 7.49 3.30 -5.22
CA VAL A 62 6.47 4.29 -5.56
C VAL A 62 5.10 3.60 -5.40
N SER A 63 4.39 3.95 -4.33
CA SER A 63 3.15 3.28 -3.91
C SER A 63 1.92 4.19 -3.98
N LEU A 64 0.75 3.62 -4.25
CA LEU A 64 -0.52 4.35 -4.29
C LEU A 64 -1.54 3.66 -3.39
N GLN A 65 -2.22 4.43 -2.56
CA GLN A 65 -3.30 3.94 -1.72
C GLN A 65 -4.62 3.99 -2.50
N LEU A 66 -5.18 2.82 -2.76
CA LEU A 66 -6.46 2.59 -3.42
C LEU A 66 -7.49 2.25 -2.33
N GLY A 67 -8.16 3.27 -1.78
CA GLY A 67 -9.04 3.07 -0.62
C GLY A 67 -8.27 2.50 0.58
N SER A 68 -8.59 1.27 0.98
CA SER A 68 -7.92 0.53 2.06
C SER A 68 -6.71 -0.30 1.59
N ALA A 69 -6.51 -0.53 0.29
CA ALA A 69 -5.35 -1.24 -0.23
C ALA A 69 -4.20 -0.30 -0.58
N THR A 70 -2.97 -0.81 -0.56
CA THR A 70 -1.80 -0.10 -1.10
C THR A 70 -1.15 -0.97 -2.16
N VAL A 71 -0.92 -0.38 -3.34
CA VAL A 71 -0.20 -1.01 -4.47
C VAL A 71 1.08 -0.23 -4.76
N TRP A 72 2.01 -0.80 -5.53
CA TRP A 72 3.25 -0.12 -5.90
C TRP A 72 3.78 -0.55 -7.27
N LEU A 73 4.57 0.32 -7.91
CA LEU A 73 5.19 0.01 -9.19
C LEU A 73 6.07 -1.25 -9.09
N GLY A 74 5.91 -2.16 -10.04
CA GLY A 74 6.57 -3.47 -10.04
C GLY A 74 5.91 -4.53 -9.15
N MET A 75 4.77 -4.24 -8.51
CA MET A 75 4.01 -5.24 -7.76
C MET A 75 3.50 -6.35 -8.69
N ASP A 76 3.66 -7.61 -8.27
CA ASP A 76 3.13 -8.76 -9.02
C ASP A 76 1.60 -8.70 -9.09
N ARG A 77 1.04 -9.04 -10.25
CA ARG A 77 -0.42 -9.04 -10.49
C ARG A 77 -1.18 -9.89 -9.48
N VAL A 78 -0.65 -11.07 -9.14
CA VAL A 78 -1.24 -11.97 -8.14
C VAL A 78 -1.20 -11.33 -6.76
N ALA A 79 -0.10 -10.68 -6.39
CA ALA A 79 0.02 -9.99 -5.11
C ALA A 79 -0.91 -8.77 -5.04
N ALA A 80 -1.03 -8.00 -6.13
CA ALA A 80 -1.94 -6.87 -6.22
C ALA A 80 -3.39 -7.32 -6.05
N LYS A 81 -3.80 -8.40 -6.74
CA LYS A 81 -5.13 -9.01 -6.57
C LYS A 81 -5.40 -9.39 -5.12
N GLN A 82 -4.49 -10.16 -4.51
CA GLN A 82 -4.62 -10.57 -3.12
C GLN A 82 -4.76 -9.38 -2.17
N THR A 83 -3.94 -8.34 -2.36
CA THR A 83 -3.95 -7.14 -1.52
C THR A 83 -5.26 -6.37 -1.66
N ILE A 84 -5.78 -6.23 -2.88
CA ILE A 84 -7.03 -5.53 -3.18
C ILE A 84 -8.23 -6.30 -2.62
N GLU A 85 -8.31 -7.61 -2.88
CA GLU A 85 -9.42 -8.44 -2.41
C GLU A 85 -9.44 -8.59 -0.88
N ALA A 86 -8.26 -8.72 -0.24
CA ALA A 86 -8.15 -8.75 1.22
C ALA A 86 -8.62 -7.44 1.88
N SER A 87 -8.61 -6.33 1.13
CA SER A 87 -9.09 -5.03 1.59
C SER A 87 -10.60 -4.83 1.42
N GLY A 88 -11.32 -5.83 0.87
CA GLY A 88 -12.76 -5.80 0.62
C GLY A 88 -13.18 -5.21 -0.73
N MET A 89 -12.21 -4.95 -1.62
CA MET A 89 -12.46 -4.42 -2.96
C MET A 89 -12.51 -5.53 -4.01
N ILE A 90 -13.15 -5.24 -5.14
CA ILE A 90 -13.24 -6.17 -6.28
C ILE A 90 -12.06 -5.92 -7.22
N PHE A 91 -11.36 -6.98 -7.63
CA PHE A 91 -10.33 -6.94 -8.67
C PHE A 91 -10.91 -7.44 -10.01
N ASN A 92 -11.34 -6.51 -10.87
CA ASN A 92 -11.95 -6.85 -12.15
C ASN A 92 -10.91 -6.81 -13.29
N SER A 93 -10.50 -7.98 -13.76
CA SER A 93 -9.56 -8.12 -14.87
C SER A 93 -10.32 -8.15 -16.20
N HIS A 94 -9.92 -7.29 -17.14
CA HIS A 94 -10.31 -7.46 -18.54
C HIS A 94 -9.32 -8.43 -19.21
N ASP A 95 -9.82 -9.44 -19.91
CA ASP A 95 -9.03 -10.61 -20.34
C ASP A 95 -7.98 -10.29 -21.42
N SER A 96 -8.03 -9.14 -22.10
CA SER A 96 -7.18 -8.86 -23.27
C SER A 96 -6.03 -7.89 -23.05
N ASP A 97 -6.15 -6.87 -22.18
CA ASP A 97 -5.30 -5.67 -22.33
C ASP A 97 -4.39 -5.38 -21.13
N GLY A 98 -4.30 -6.29 -20.15
CA GLY A 98 -3.50 -6.07 -18.93
C GLY A 98 -4.08 -4.99 -18.00
N GLN A 99 -5.15 -4.30 -18.43
CA GLN A 99 -5.90 -3.35 -17.63
C GLN A 99 -6.81 -4.08 -16.64
N VAL A 100 -6.83 -3.55 -15.42
CA VAL A 100 -7.65 -4.03 -14.31
C VAL A 100 -8.36 -2.82 -13.71
N THR A 101 -9.64 -3.00 -13.39
CA THR A 101 -10.39 -2.04 -12.57
C THR A 101 -10.51 -2.60 -11.17
N ALA A 102 -10.01 -1.86 -10.17
CA ALA A 102 -10.33 -2.14 -8.77
C ALA A 102 -11.55 -1.32 -8.33
N VAL A 103 -12.49 -1.94 -7.62
CA VAL A 103 -13.76 -1.31 -7.23
C VAL A 103 -13.94 -1.36 -5.73
N ASP A 104 -14.05 -0.19 -5.11
CA ASP A 104 -14.56 -0.03 -3.75
C ASP A 104 -16.06 0.29 -3.84
N VAL A 105 -16.89 -0.74 -3.65
CA VAL A 105 -18.35 -0.64 -3.75
C VAL A 105 -18.92 0.24 -2.64
N LEU A 106 -18.32 0.22 -1.44
CA LEU A 106 -18.79 0.98 -0.29
C LEU A 106 -18.51 2.47 -0.48
N ALA A 107 -17.30 2.82 -0.91
CA ALA A 107 -16.93 4.20 -1.18
C ALA A 107 -17.38 4.71 -2.55
N LYS A 108 -17.96 3.83 -3.39
CA LYS A 108 -18.32 4.10 -4.80
C LYS A 108 -17.15 4.64 -5.61
N ARG A 109 -15.97 4.03 -5.44
CA ARG A 109 -14.73 4.45 -6.11
C ARG A 109 -14.24 3.38 -7.07
N LEU A 110 -13.68 3.85 -8.18
CA LEU A 110 -13.01 3.04 -9.19
C LEU A 110 -11.55 3.47 -9.25
N PHE A 111 -10.67 2.49 -9.42
CA PHE A 111 -9.24 2.67 -9.59
C PHE A 111 -8.80 1.92 -10.83
N THR A 112 -7.99 2.54 -11.67
CA THR A 112 -7.41 1.90 -12.84
C THR A 112 -6.04 1.36 -12.48
N LEU A 113 -5.75 0.13 -12.88
CA LEU A 113 -4.43 -0.49 -12.78
C LEU A 113 -4.04 -1.05 -14.15
N GLU A 114 -2.76 -1.00 -14.46
CA GLU A 114 -2.21 -1.59 -15.68
C GLU A 114 -1.02 -2.49 -15.35
N PHE A 115 -0.99 -3.67 -15.96
CA PHE A 115 0.06 -4.65 -15.75
C PHE A 115 0.78 -4.97 -17.07
N GLU A 116 2.09 -4.75 -17.12
CA GLU A 116 2.95 -5.24 -18.20
C GLU A 116 3.76 -6.43 -17.67
N LYS A 117 3.78 -7.57 -18.39
CA LYS A 117 4.53 -8.77 -17.99
C LYS A 117 4.24 -9.20 -16.55
N ASN A 118 2.96 -9.13 -16.14
CA ASN A 118 2.48 -9.41 -14.78
C ASN A 118 2.99 -8.48 -13.67
N LYS A 119 3.58 -7.33 -14.00
CA LYS A 119 4.05 -6.32 -13.06
C LYS A 119 3.24 -5.04 -13.20
N LEU A 120 2.86 -4.43 -12.09
CA LEU A 120 2.13 -3.16 -12.08
C LEU A 120 3.01 -2.07 -12.68
N VAL A 121 2.56 -1.44 -13.76
CA VAL A 121 3.26 -0.33 -14.42
C VAL A 121 2.53 1.00 -14.28
N TYR A 122 1.24 0.94 -13.96
CA TYR A 122 0.42 2.13 -13.74
C TYR A 122 -0.68 1.84 -12.72
N ALA A 123 -0.99 2.82 -11.89
CA ALA A 123 -2.23 2.86 -11.13
C ALA A 123 -2.69 4.30 -10.91
N ASP A 124 -4.00 4.53 -10.82
CA ASP A 124 -4.57 5.82 -10.46
C ASP A 124 -5.65 5.77 -9.37
N ARG A 125 -5.88 6.94 -8.78
CA ARG A 125 -7.02 7.21 -7.91
C ARG A 125 -7.58 8.59 -8.20
N ASN A 126 -8.91 8.68 -8.28
CA ASN A 126 -9.60 9.94 -8.48
C ASN A 126 -9.85 10.66 -7.14
N TRP A 127 -9.46 11.92 -7.08
CA TRP A 127 -9.68 12.86 -5.97
C TRP A 127 -10.94 13.70 -6.14
N LEU A 128 -11.53 13.71 -7.34
CA LEU A 128 -12.67 14.56 -7.62
C LEU A 128 -13.88 14.15 -6.75
N HIS A 129 -14.32 15.07 -5.91
CA HIS A 129 -15.57 14.96 -5.16
C HIS A 129 -16.73 15.55 -5.98
N GLU A 130 -17.97 15.15 -5.69
CA GLU A 130 -19.18 15.35 -6.52
C GLU A 130 -19.48 16.81 -6.96
N SER A 131 -18.74 17.82 -6.49
CA SER A 131 -18.79 19.18 -7.06
C SER A 131 -17.57 20.10 -6.80
N ASP A 132 -16.52 19.62 -6.12
CA ASP A 132 -15.44 20.48 -5.60
C ASP A 132 -14.13 20.34 -6.37
N GLY A 133 -14.10 20.85 -7.62
CA GLY A 133 -12.93 20.74 -8.49
C GLY A 133 -11.65 21.35 -7.90
N LEU A 134 -11.72 22.59 -7.42
CA LEU A 134 -10.53 23.29 -6.89
C LEU A 134 -10.00 22.65 -5.60
N PRO A 135 -10.82 22.38 -4.56
CA PRO A 135 -10.35 21.66 -3.37
C PRO A 135 -9.72 20.30 -3.71
N SER A 136 -10.35 19.50 -4.58
CA SER A 136 -9.78 18.21 -5.02
C SER A 136 -8.40 18.36 -5.68
N VAL A 137 -8.18 19.41 -6.46
CA VAL A 137 -6.85 19.71 -7.05
C VAL A 137 -5.83 20.05 -5.96
N MET A 138 -6.22 20.88 -4.98
CA MET A 138 -5.32 21.28 -3.89
C MET A 138 -4.93 20.08 -3.01
N ASP A 139 -5.87 19.20 -2.70
CA ASP A 139 -5.61 17.98 -1.92
C ASP A 139 -4.70 17.00 -2.67
N ALA A 140 -4.95 16.81 -3.98
CA ALA A 140 -4.12 15.97 -4.83
C ALA A 140 -2.68 16.50 -4.92
N LEU A 141 -2.51 17.82 -5.12
CA LEU A 141 -1.19 18.47 -5.14
C LEU A 141 -0.48 18.37 -3.80
N THR A 142 -1.19 18.56 -2.69
CA THR A 142 -0.63 18.42 -1.34
C THR A 142 -0.12 16.99 -1.11
N SER A 143 -0.88 15.98 -1.53
CA SER A 143 -0.45 14.58 -1.49
C SER A 143 0.83 14.33 -2.29
N LEU A 144 1.03 14.98 -3.43
CA LEU A 144 2.30 14.87 -4.19
C LEU A 144 3.48 15.46 -3.40
N ILE A 145 3.29 16.65 -2.83
CA ILE A 145 4.32 17.36 -2.06
C ILE A 145 4.71 16.58 -0.81
N ASP A 146 3.72 16.06 -0.06
CA ASP A 146 3.94 15.24 1.13
C ASP A 146 4.69 13.94 0.83
N ARG A 147 4.63 13.48 -0.42
CA ARG A 147 5.37 12.30 -0.91
C ARG A 147 6.75 12.66 -1.48
N GLY A 148 7.18 13.91 -1.37
CA GLY A 148 8.52 14.37 -1.75
C GLY A 148 8.65 14.88 -3.19
N ALA A 149 7.54 15.18 -3.87
CA ALA A 149 7.60 15.84 -5.18
C ALA A 149 8.21 17.25 -5.04
N THR A 150 9.31 17.49 -5.75
CA THR A 150 10.04 18.78 -5.69
C THR A 150 10.19 19.43 -7.07
N THR A 151 10.29 18.63 -8.13
CA THR A 151 10.37 19.10 -9.52
C THR A 151 9.34 18.35 -10.33
N CYS A 152 8.47 19.08 -11.03
CA CYS A 152 7.45 18.49 -11.89
C CYS A 152 7.42 19.18 -13.25
N GLU A 153 7.16 18.41 -14.29
CA GLU A 153 6.84 18.90 -15.63
C GLU A 153 5.32 19.03 -15.78
N ILE A 154 4.86 20.13 -16.37
CA ILE A 154 3.45 20.31 -16.68
C ILE A 154 3.27 20.30 -18.18
N SER A 155 2.45 19.39 -18.69
CA SER A 155 2.13 19.29 -20.11
C SER A 155 0.62 19.35 -20.36
N HIS A 156 0.23 19.99 -21.46
CA HIS A 156 -1.15 20.07 -21.93
C HIS A 156 -1.31 19.20 -23.18
N ALA A 157 -2.22 18.23 -23.13
CA ALA A 157 -2.41 17.25 -24.20
C ALA A 157 -3.92 17.03 -24.45
N PRO A 158 -4.60 18.02 -25.05
CA PRO A 158 -6.03 17.95 -25.31
C PRO A 158 -6.36 16.79 -26.27
N LEU A 159 -7.55 16.22 -26.11
CA LEU A 159 -8.15 15.27 -27.04
C LEU A 159 -9.35 15.94 -27.71
N SER A 160 -9.36 15.92 -29.03
CA SER A 160 -10.47 16.40 -29.84
C SER A 160 -10.78 15.38 -30.93
N SER A 161 -11.89 14.68 -30.77
CA SER A 161 -12.50 13.78 -31.75
C SER A 161 -13.99 14.10 -31.85
N PRO A 162 -14.74 13.52 -32.81
CA PRO A 162 -16.17 13.80 -32.97
C PRO A 162 -16.97 13.63 -31.67
N ASP A 163 -16.66 12.59 -30.89
CA ASP A 163 -17.39 12.21 -29.68
C ASP A 163 -16.66 12.60 -28.39
N THR A 164 -15.43 13.11 -28.47
CA THR A 164 -14.61 13.45 -27.29
C THR A 164 -14.03 14.84 -27.41
N LYS A 165 -14.30 15.69 -26.43
CA LYS A 165 -13.65 17.00 -26.26
C LYS A 165 -13.10 17.07 -24.86
N MET A 166 -11.83 16.76 -24.68
CA MET A 166 -11.18 16.69 -23.38
C MET A 166 -9.99 17.63 -23.34
N ASN A 167 -9.94 18.54 -22.38
CA ASN A 167 -8.68 19.17 -21.98
C ASN A 167 -8.02 18.28 -20.95
N ARG A 168 -6.74 17.97 -21.15
CA ARG A 168 -5.96 17.17 -20.22
C ARG A 168 -4.67 17.90 -19.89
N ILE A 169 -4.40 18.05 -18.61
CA ILE A 169 -3.16 18.60 -18.08
C ILE A 169 -2.52 17.51 -17.24
N PHE A 170 -1.28 17.18 -17.57
CA PHE A 170 -0.46 16.25 -16.81
C PHE A 170 0.52 17.05 -15.96
N VAL A 171 0.65 16.67 -14.70
CA VAL A 171 1.69 17.15 -13.80
C VAL A 171 2.54 15.94 -13.45
N ASP A 172 3.72 15.82 -14.07
CA ASP A 172 4.62 14.68 -13.96
C ASP A 172 5.76 15.00 -13.00
N CYS A 173 5.84 14.31 -11.86
CA CYS A 173 6.87 14.50 -10.84
C CYS A 173 7.78 13.26 -10.74
N GLY A 174 8.15 12.70 -11.89
CA GLY A 174 8.83 11.40 -12.01
C GLY A 174 7.81 10.25 -12.10
N ASP A 175 8.01 9.20 -11.30
CA ASP A 175 7.13 8.03 -11.26
C ASP A 175 5.77 8.29 -10.58
N ARG A 176 5.54 9.49 -10.03
CA ARG A 176 4.25 9.93 -9.51
C ARG A 176 3.84 11.19 -10.22
N GLY A 177 2.56 11.34 -10.49
CA GLY A 177 2.03 12.56 -11.06
C GLY A 177 0.54 12.71 -10.85
N MET A 178 -0.03 13.68 -11.57
CA MET A 178 -1.45 13.98 -11.58
C MET A 178 -1.94 14.13 -13.02
N LEU A 179 -3.20 13.75 -13.25
CA LEU A 179 -3.97 14.03 -14.45
C LEU A 179 -5.17 14.88 -14.04
N LEU A 180 -5.21 16.10 -14.57
CA LEU A 180 -6.39 16.95 -14.54
C LEU A 180 -7.07 16.84 -15.89
N SER A 181 -8.35 16.48 -15.91
CA SER A 181 -9.12 16.52 -17.14
C SER A 181 -10.48 17.15 -16.93
N TYR A 182 -10.92 17.89 -17.94
CA TYR A 182 -12.26 18.44 -18.01
C TYR A 182 -12.73 18.45 -19.45
N GLY A 183 -14.01 18.15 -19.66
CA GLY A 183 -14.55 18.03 -21.01
C GLY A 183 -15.76 17.13 -21.08
N SER A 184 -15.96 16.53 -22.25
CA SER A 184 -17.05 15.59 -22.50
C SER A 184 -16.65 14.40 -23.35
N VAL A 185 -17.32 13.27 -23.10
CA VAL A 185 -17.26 12.03 -23.86
C VAL A 185 -18.70 11.62 -24.17
N ASN A 186 -19.02 11.39 -25.45
CA ASN A 186 -20.39 11.08 -25.91
C ASN A 186 -21.43 12.09 -25.42
N GLY A 187 -21.06 13.38 -25.36
CA GLY A 187 -21.92 14.46 -24.88
C GLY A 187 -22.10 14.53 -23.35
N MET A 188 -21.54 13.59 -22.59
CA MET A 188 -21.56 13.61 -21.12
C MET A 188 -20.31 14.26 -20.56
N THR A 189 -20.47 15.16 -19.59
CA THR A 189 -19.34 15.77 -18.89
C THR A 189 -18.49 14.70 -18.22
N ASN A 190 -17.19 14.73 -18.46
CA ASN A 190 -16.21 13.85 -17.83
C ASN A 190 -15.06 14.72 -17.31
N ASN A 191 -15.05 14.89 -15.99
CA ASN A 191 -14.01 15.63 -15.28
C ASN A 191 -13.29 14.67 -14.35
N THR A 192 -11.98 14.81 -14.21
CA THR A 192 -11.18 13.95 -13.32
C THR A 192 -10.02 14.73 -12.75
N VAL A 193 -9.75 14.48 -11.46
CA VAL A 193 -8.53 14.92 -10.76
C VAL A 193 -7.88 13.64 -10.26
N ALA A 194 -7.01 13.03 -11.05
CA ALA A 194 -6.42 11.73 -10.70
C ALA A 194 -4.97 11.88 -10.27
N GLU A 195 -4.61 11.30 -9.12
CA GLU A 195 -3.21 11.02 -8.80
C GLU A 195 -2.86 9.66 -9.39
N ARG A 196 -1.66 9.58 -9.97
CA ARG A 196 -1.16 8.38 -10.62
C ARG A 196 0.25 8.03 -10.19
N ILE A 197 0.56 6.74 -10.26
CA ILE A 197 1.93 6.23 -10.27
C ILE A 197 2.20 5.57 -11.63
N GLY A 198 3.40 5.73 -12.14
CA GLY A 198 3.81 5.25 -13.46
C GLY A 198 3.18 6.01 -14.63
N HIS A 199 3.27 5.42 -15.81
CA HIS A 199 2.84 6.02 -17.07
C HIS A 199 1.87 5.09 -17.80
N PHE A 200 0.70 5.63 -18.12
CA PHE A 200 -0.28 4.99 -18.99
C PHE A 200 0.19 5.14 -20.44
N ARG A 201 0.33 4.03 -21.18
CA ARG A 201 0.79 4.05 -22.57
C ARG A 201 -0.34 4.30 -23.56
#